data_AF-A0A8N4F670-F1
#
_entry.id   AF-A0A8N4F670-F1
#
_cell.length_a   1.000
_cell.length_b   1.000
_cell.length_c   1.000
_cell.angle_alpha   90.00
_cell.angle_beta   90.00
_cell.angle_gamma   90.00
#
_symmetry.space_group_name_H-M   'P 1'
#
loop_
_entity.id
_entity.type
_entity.pdbx_description
1 polymer ?
#
loop_
_entity_poly.entity_id
_entity_poly.type
_entity_poly.pdbx_seq_one_letter_code
_entity_poly.pdbx_strand_id
1 'polypeptide(L)'
;MAREKRPQHHHNFKAGAMNALIRASSEISNSPIILNMDCDMYSNNSESIRHALCFFLDEEKGHDIGFVQYPQVFHNITKNDLYDNSLNVITQLDHPGLDGWGGTIYIGTGCFHRREILCGRKYSKDYKEDWKRGAERKITRSACILEERVKSLLTCTYEHNTQWGQEIGLKYDCAVEDVITGLLIQCRGWKSVFINLQRKAFLGVAPTTLAESLVQHKRWSEGTLQIFLSKYCPFILGRGKIKLGLQMGYCVFGLWAPNSLPTLYYLVIPSLCLLKGISLFPKITSPWFVPFAYVTIGKHVHGLVESLQCGNTLAGWWNSQRMWILRRTTSFLYGIIATILKLLGISKMGFTITAKVSDGDASKRYEQEVMEFGSSSSMFVIIAAIAMLNLFCLVGGLRRLVVDGGIMDLGRLFIQILLCGLVVAIHLPIYEALFIRKDKGSLPLSVTFLSLGFATFASLLTMV
;
A
#
# COMPACT_ATOMS: atom_id res chain seq x y z
N MET A 1 5.00 -24.92 -14.98
CA MET A 1 6.44 -24.60 -15.17
C MET A 1 7.05 -24.38 -13.79
N ALA A 2 8.20 -25.01 -13.52
CA ALA A 2 9.01 -24.74 -12.34
C ALA A 2 10.42 -24.37 -12.80
N ARG A 3 10.95 -23.25 -12.29
CA ARG A 3 12.31 -22.80 -12.58
C ARG A 3 13.33 -23.54 -11.72
N GLU A 4 14.53 -23.75 -12.26
CA GLU A 4 15.64 -24.28 -11.47
C GLU A 4 16.00 -23.29 -10.35
N LYS A 5 16.21 -23.81 -9.14
CA LYS A 5 16.73 -23.05 -8.00
C LYS A 5 17.89 -23.82 -7.38
N ARG A 6 18.97 -23.11 -7.07
CA ARG A 6 20.13 -23.64 -6.36
C ARG A 6 20.43 -22.72 -5.17
N PRO A 7 20.88 -23.25 -4.03
CA PRO A 7 21.18 -22.45 -2.83
C PRO A 7 22.14 -21.27 -3.08
N GLN A 8 23.04 -21.41 -4.06
CA GLN A 8 24.08 -20.43 -4.38
C GLN A 8 23.57 -19.25 -5.24
N HIS A 9 22.36 -19.35 -5.82
CA HIS A 9 21.83 -18.35 -6.74
C HIS A 9 20.59 -17.66 -6.16
N HIS A 10 20.69 -16.33 -5.99
CA HIS A 10 19.53 -15.54 -5.59
C HIS A 10 18.46 -15.56 -6.69
N HIS A 11 17.20 -15.77 -6.31
CA HIS A 11 16.14 -16.09 -7.27
C HIS A 11 15.18 -14.93 -7.56
N ASN A 12 15.33 -13.77 -6.92
CA ASN A 12 14.55 -12.54 -7.18
C ASN A 12 13.03 -12.71 -7.04
N PHE A 13 12.59 -13.55 -6.10
CA PHE A 13 11.18 -13.76 -5.74
C PHE A 13 10.20 -13.82 -6.94
N LYS A 14 9.18 -12.96 -6.96
CA LYS A 14 8.14 -12.87 -8.00
C LYS A 14 8.71 -12.34 -9.33
N ALA A 15 9.54 -11.30 -9.28
CA ALA A 15 10.16 -10.71 -10.47
C ALA A 15 10.91 -11.77 -11.30
N GLY A 16 11.75 -12.58 -10.64
CA GLY A 16 12.49 -13.65 -11.31
C GLY A 16 11.60 -14.77 -11.85
N ALA A 17 10.47 -15.07 -11.20
CA ALA A 17 9.51 -16.05 -11.71
C ALA A 17 8.79 -15.51 -12.98
N MET A 18 8.38 -14.25 -12.96
CA MET A 18 7.75 -13.59 -14.10
C MET A 18 8.71 -13.45 -15.29
N ASN A 19 9.97 -13.08 -15.06
CA ASN A 19 10.97 -12.99 -16.12
C ASN A 19 11.24 -14.35 -16.78
N ALA A 20 11.31 -15.42 -15.99
CA ALA A 20 11.40 -16.79 -16.50
C ALA A 20 10.16 -17.18 -17.35
N LEU A 21 8.95 -16.78 -16.93
CA LEU A 21 7.71 -16.97 -17.69
C LEU A 21 7.70 -16.20 -19.02
N ILE A 22 8.20 -14.96 -19.04
CA ILE A 22 8.30 -14.16 -20.27
C ILE A 22 9.20 -14.88 -21.28
N ARG A 23 10.33 -15.42 -20.84
CA ARG A 23 11.24 -16.21 -21.69
C ARG A 23 10.62 -17.51 -22.16
N ALA A 24 10.09 -18.33 -21.26
CA ALA A 24 9.50 -19.62 -21.63
C ALA A 24 8.33 -19.44 -22.60
N SER A 25 7.45 -18.47 -22.35
CA SER A 25 6.31 -18.20 -23.22
C SER A 25 6.70 -17.67 -24.60
N SER A 26 7.89 -17.09 -24.77
CA SER A 26 8.37 -16.66 -26.09
C SER A 26 8.67 -17.85 -27.00
N GLU A 27 9.08 -18.99 -26.45
CA GLU A 27 9.28 -20.22 -27.22
C GLU A 27 7.97 -20.97 -27.47
N ILE A 28 7.03 -20.95 -26.51
CA ILE A 28 5.80 -21.75 -26.58
C ILE A 28 4.73 -21.11 -27.48
N SER A 29 4.30 -19.88 -27.17
CA SER A 29 3.18 -19.23 -27.87
C SER A 29 3.55 -17.88 -28.49
N ASN A 30 4.60 -17.24 -27.97
CA ASN A 30 5.10 -15.95 -28.39
C ASN A 30 4.01 -14.86 -28.51
N SER A 31 2.98 -14.93 -27.67
CA SER A 31 1.83 -14.01 -27.69
C SER A 31 2.28 -12.55 -27.58
N PRO A 32 1.74 -11.62 -28.39
CA PRO A 32 2.08 -10.19 -28.30
C PRO A 32 1.60 -9.54 -27.01
N ILE A 33 0.56 -10.10 -26.37
CA ILE A 33 0.01 -9.59 -25.11
C ILE A 33 0.25 -10.62 -23.99
N ILE A 34 0.63 -10.11 -22.81
CA ILE A 34 0.84 -10.87 -21.58
C ILE A 34 -0.07 -10.30 -20.49
N LEU A 35 -0.92 -11.14 -19.91
CA LEU A 35 -1.66 -10.83 -18.69
C LEU A 35 -0.84 -11.28 -17.48
N ASN A 36 -0.62 -10.37 -16.52
CA ASN A 36 -0.14 -10.73 -15.20
C ASN A 36 -1.30 -10.76 -14.18
N MET A 37 -1.34 -11.83 -13.40
CA MET A 37 -2.34 -12.11 -12.36
C MET A 37 -1.70 -12.81 -11.17
N ASP A 38 -2.03 -12.35 -9.97
CA ASP A 38 -1.65 -13.03 -8.72
C ASP A 38 -2.53 -14.25 -8.43
N CYS A 39 -2.01 -15.22 -7.67
CA CYS A 39 -2.71 -16.46 -7.35
C CYS A 39 -3.97 -16.26 -6.50
N ASP A 40 -4.05 -15.17 -5.75
CA ASP A 40 -5.24 -14.83 -4.96
C ASP A 40 -6.26 -14.00 -5.74
N MET A 41 -6.04 -13.79 -7.04
CA MET A 41 -6.92 -13.04 -7.93
C MET A 41 -7.45 -13.95 -9.04
N TYR A 42 -8.72 -13.80 -9.41
CA TYR A 42 -9.35 -14.54 -10.51
C TYR A 42 -10.09 -13.59 -11.46
N SER A 43 -10.32 -14.07 -12.70
CA SER A 43 -11.12 -13.33 -13.69
C SER A 43 -12.60 -13.41 -13.34
N ASN A 44 -13.19 -12.25 -13.05
CA ASN A 44 -14.62 -12.10 -12.77
C ASN A 44 -15.40 -11.62 -14.00
N ASN A 45 -14.72 -11.21 -15.08
CA ASN A 45 -15.34 -10.78 -16.33
C ASN A 45 -14.62 -11.41 -17.54
N SER A 46 -15.33 -12.25 -18.29
CA SER A 46 -14.82 -12.91 -19.51
C SER A 46 -14.41 -11.92 -20.59
N GLU A 47 -14.97 -10.70 -20.57
CA GLU A 47 -14.70 -9.65 -21.54
C GLU A 47 -13.45 -8.81 -21.22
N SER A 48 -12.77 -9.09 -20.11
CA SER A 48 -11.60 -8.31 -19.65
C SER A 48 -10.49 -8.22 -20.71
N ILE A 49 -10.22 -9.29 -21.44
CA ILE A 49 -9.24 -9.25 -22.54
C ILE A 49 -9.75 -8.42 -23.72
N ARG A 50 -11.04 -8.52 -24.07
CA ARG A 50 -11.62 -7.75 -25.19
C ARG A 50 -11.54 -6.25 -24.92
N HIS A 51 -11.89 -5.83 -23.71
CA HIS A 51 -11.78 -4.43 -23.28
C HIS A 51 -10.32 -3.93 -23.29
N ALA A 52 -9.36 -4.76 -22.88
CA ALA A 52 -7.94 -4.38 -22.95
C ALA A 52 -7.47 -4.24 -24.42
N LEU A 53 -7.89 -5.17 -25.29
CA LEU A 53 -7.56 -5.15 -26.71
C LEU A 53 -8.15 -3.93 -27.43
N CYS A 54 -9.31 -3.41 -27.01
CA CYS A 54 -9.85 -2.16 -27.56
C CYS A 54 -8.84 -1.00 -27.49
N PHE A 55 -8.08 -0.89 -26.39
CA PHE A 55 -7.03 0.12 -26.29
C PHE A 55 -5.82 -0.21 -27.15
N PHE A 56 -5.36 -1.46 -27.15
CA PHE A 56 -4.15 -1.80 -27.90
C PHE A 56 -4.35 -1.81 -29.42
N LEU A 57 -5.56 -2.06 -29.90
CA LEU A 57 -5.93 -2.12 -31.31
C LEU A 57 -6.50 -0.82 -31.85
N ASP A 58 -6.63 0.21 -31.02
CA ASP A 58 -7.02 1.55 -31.47
C ASP A 58 -6.04 2.07 -32.52
N GLU A 59 -6.54 2.45 -33.70
CA GLU A 59 -5.72 2.79 -34.86
C GLU A 59 -4.93 4.10 -34.66
N GLU A 60 -5.47 5.03 -33.87
CA GLU A 60 -4.87 6.34 -33.66
C GLU A 60 -3.87 6.38 -32.51
N LYS A 61 -4.19 5.74 -31.38
CA LYS A 61 -3.46 5.87 -30.11
C LYS A 61 -2.98 4.53 -29.56
N GLY A 62 -3.46 3.40 -30.08
CA GLY A 62 -3.13 2.09 -29.53
C GLY A 62 -1.64 1.78 -29.57
N HIS A 63 -0.92 2.31 -30.56
CA HIS A 63 0.53 2.16 -30.70
C HIS A 63 1.34 2.86 -29.58
N ASP A 64 0.76 3.81 -28.85
CA ASP A 64 1.40 4.48 -27.71
C ASP A 64 1.27 3.68 -26.39
N ILE A 65 0.31 2.76 -26.33
CA ILE A 65 -0.10 2.12 -25.08
C ILE A 65 0.76 0.89 -24.82
N GLY A 66 1.55 0.95 -23.75
CA GLY A 66 2.38 -0.17 -23.31
C GLY A 66 1.61 -1.18 -22.47
N PHE A 67 0.78 -0.73 -21.54
CA PHE A 67 -0.02 -1.60 -20.69
C PHE A 67 -1.39 -1.01 -20.30
N VAL A 68 -2.33 -1.90 -20.00
CA VAL A 68 -3.69 -1.59 -19.54
C VAL A 68 -3.89 -2.22 -18.16
N GLN A 69 -4.11 -1.37 -17.16
CA GLN A 69 -4.24 -1.74 -15.76
C GLN A 69 -5.72 -1.74 -15.35
N TYR A 70 -6.17 -2.85 -14.77
CA TYR A 70 -7.45 -2.94 -14.07
C TYR A 70 -7.30 -2.66 -12.58
N PRO A 71 -8.37 -2.23 -11.89
CA PRO A 71 -8.31 -2.08 -10.44
C PRO A 71 -8.07 -3.41 -9.73
N GLN A 72 -7.34 -3.36 -8.62
CA GLN A 72 -7.27 -4.47 -7.68
C GLN A 72 -8.46 -4.39 -6.74
N VAL A 73 -9.43 -5.29 -6.92
CA VAL A 73 -10.67 -5.34 -6.13
C VAL A 73 -10.77 -6.67 -5.41
N PHE A 74 -11.37 -6.68 -4.22
CA PHE A 74 -11.47 -7.85 -3.37
C PHE A 74 -12.94 -8.24 -3.12
N HIS A 75 -13.23 -9.54 -3.10
CA HIS A 75 -14.61 -10.03 -2.92
C HIS A 75 -15.01 -10.26 -1.46
N ASN A 76 -14.04 -10.31 -0.54
CA ASN A 76 -14.26 -10.59 0.88
C ASN A 76 -14.29 -9.33 1.75
N ILE A 77 -14.44 -8.13 1.17
CA ILE A 77 -14.53 -6.89 1.95
C ILE A 77 -15.86 -6.86 2.73
N THR A 78 -15.78 -6.61 4.04
CA THR A 78 -16.96 -6.45 4.90
C THR A 78 -17.71 -5.16 4.60
N LYS A 79 -18.95 -5.05 5.07
CA LYS A 79 -19.83 -3.88 4.81
C LYS A 79 -19.17 -2.54 5.14
N ASN A 80 -18.44 -2.47 6.25
CA ASN A 80 -17.77 -1.28 6.75
C ASN A 80 -16.25 -1.38 6.62
N ASP A 81 -15.73 -2.24 5.74
CA ASP A 81 -14.29 -2.40 5.43
C ASP A 81 -13.39 -2.24 6.66
N LEU A 82 -13.48 -3.21 7.57
CA LEU A 82 -12.89 -3.13 8.92
C LEU A 82 -11.43 -2.67 8.96
N TYR A 83 -10.64 -3.06 7.94
CA TYR A 83 -9.22 -2.76 7.82
C TYR A 83 -8.87 -1.84 6.64
N ASP A 84 -9.84 -1.17 6.02
CA ASP A 84 -9.62 -0.21 4.92
C ASP A 84 -8.84 -0.85 3.74
N ASN A 85 -9.22 -2.08 3.37
CA ASN A 85 -8.56 -2.88 2.35
C ASN A 85 -9.16 -2.73 0.96
N SER A 86 -10.33 -2.09 0.80
CA SER A 86 -11.04 -1.95 -0.48
C SER A 86 -10.27 -1.14 -1.52
N LEU A 87 -9.39 -0.22 -1.09
CA LEU A 87 -8.65 0.72 -1.94
C LEU A 87 -9.59 1.57 -2.83
N ASN A 88 -10.81 1.83 -2.36
CA ASN A 88 -11.88 2.46 -3.15
C ASN A 88 -11.47 3.85 -3.69
N VAL A 89 -10.92 4.73 -2.84
CA VAL A 89 -10.48 6.07 -3.24
C VAL A 89 -9.35 6.00 -4.27
N ILE A 90 -8.36 5.13 -4.04
CA ILE A 90 -7.23 4.92 -4.96
C ILE A 90 -7.73 4.44 -6.34
N THR A 91 -8.68 3.52 -6.34
CA THR A 91 -9.26 2.93 -7.56
C THR A 91 -10.17 3.91 -8.32
N GLN A 92 -10.96 4.71 -7.61
CA GLN A 92 -12.00 5.54 -8.24
C GLN A 92 -11.54 6.96 -8.55
N LEU A 93 -10.51 7.45 -7.86
CA LEU A 93 -10.05 8.83 -8.00
C LEU A 93 -8.57 8.91 -8.37
N ASP A 94 -7.68 8.31 -7.58
CA ASP A 94 -6.23 8.47 -7.80
C ASP A 94 -5.82 7.90 -9.17
N HIS A 95 -6.10 6.63 -9.44
CA HIS A 95 -5.70 5.98 -10.70
C HIS A 95 -6.29 6.65 -11.95
N PRO A 96 -7.61 6.97 -12.02
CA PRO A 96 -8.16 7.76 -13.12
C PRO A 96 -7.54 9.16 -13.23
N GLY A 97 -7.26 9.82 -12.10
CA GLY A 97 -6.59 11.12 -12.07
C GLY A 97 -5.19 11.07 -12.66
N LEU A 98 -4.41 10.01 -12.35
CA LEU A 98 -3.10 9.77 -12.95
C LEU A 98 -3.19 9.47 -14.44
N ASP A 99 -4.20 8.74 -14.87
CA ASP A 99 -4.40 8.40 -16.28
C ASP A 99 -4.51 9.67 -17.15
N GLY A 100 -5.16 10.73 -16.65
CA GLY A 100 -5.20 12.05 -17.29
C GLY A 100 -3.81 12.71 -17.48
N TRP A 101 -2.83 12.35 -16.66
CA TRP A 101 -1.44 12.82 -16.74
C TRP A 101 -0.52 11.95 -17.61
N GLY A 102 -1.07 11.03 -18.39
CA GLY A 102 -0.32 10.22 -19.35
C GLY A 102 -0.16 8.74 -18.95
N GLY A 103 -0.86 8.31 -17.91
CA GLY A 103 -1.03 6.91 -17.58
C GLY A 103 -1.11 6.64 -16.09
N THR A 104 -1.39 5.39 -15.75
CA THR A 104 -1.51 4.89 -14.38
C THR A 104 -0.33 4.01 -13.96
N ILE A 105 -0.23 3.74 -12.66
CA ILE A 105 0.82 2.91 -12.06
C ILE A 105 0.50 1.42 -12.31
N TYR A 106 1.53 0.63 -12.62
CA TYR A 106 1.43 -0.82 -12.63
C TYR A 106 1.45 -1.37 -11.19
N ILE A 107 0.36 -2.02 -10.78
CA ILE A 107 0.11 -2.46 -9.38
C ILE A 107 0.22 -3.99 -9.19
N GLY A 108 0.93 -4.68 -10.08
CA GLY A 108 1.39 -6.05 -9.84
C GLY A 108 0.39 -7.17 -10.13
N THR A 109 -0.86 -6.88 -10.48
CA THR A 109 -1.89 -7.86 -10.89
C THR A 109 -2.94 -7.21 -11.79
N GLY A 110 -3.75 -8.00 -12.50
CA GLY A 110 -4.83 -7.50 -13.35
C GLY A 110 -4.36 -6.58 -14.47
N CYS A 111 -3.17 -6.82 -15.02
CA CYS A 111 -2.54 -5.90 -15.97
C CYS A 111 -2.12 -6.62 -17.26
N PHE A 112 -2.64 -6.13 -18.39
CA PHE A 112 -2.25 -6.59 -19.71
C PHE A 112 -1.10 -5.73 -20.22
N HIS A 113 -0.02 -6.35 -20.66
CA HIS A 113 1.16 -5.69 -21.19
C HIS A 113 1.40 -6.13 -22.63
N ARG A 114 1.91 -5.22 -23.47
CA ARG A 114 2.63 -5.65 -24.67
C ARG A 114 3.88 -6.43 -24.26
N ARG A 115 4.18 -7.51 -24.96
CA ARG A 115 5.38 -8.31 -24.69
C ARG A 115 6.64 -7.48 -24.88
N GLU A 116 6.69 -6.67 -25.94
CA GLU A 116 7.90 -5.93 -26.30
C GLU A 116 8.32 -4.93 -25.23
N ILE A 117 7.37 -4.31 -24.51
CA ILE A 117 7.68 -3.36 -23.43
C ILE A 117 8.35 -4.04 -22.25
N LEU A 118 7.91 -5.27 -21.92
CA LEU A 118 8.55 -6.13 -20.93
C LEU A 118 9.90 -6.64 -21.45
N CYS A 119 10.06 -6.77 -22.76
CA CYS A 119 11.36 -7.09 -23.39
C CYS A 119 12.29 -5.88 -23.54
N GLY A 120 11.96 -4.71 -22.97
CA GLY A 120 12.85 -3.54 -22.96
C GLY A 120 12.68 -2.57 -24.14
N ARG A 121 11.67 -2.77 -25.00
CA ARG A 121 11.41 -1.89 -26.14
C ARG A 121 11.21 -0.44 -25.69
N LYS A 122 11.95 0.47 -26.30
CA LYS A 122 11.69 1.91 -26.19
C LYS A 122 10.63 2.32 -27.21
N TYR A 123 9.74 3.24 -26.81
CA TYR A 123 8.72 3.74 -27.70
C TYR A 123 9.35 4.55 -28.84
N SER A 124 8.79 4.40 -30.03
CA SER A 124 9.13 5.18 -31.22
C SER A 124 7.86 5.42 -32.03
N LYS A 125 7.75 6.56 -32.73
CA LYS A 125 6.52 6.93 -33.46
C LYS A 125 6.17 6.00 -34.62
N ASP A 126 7.17 5.31 -35.15
CA ASP A 126 7.08 4.30 -36.20
C ASP A 126 6.73 2.91 -35.67
N TYR A 127 6.55 2.77 -34.35
CA TYR A 127 6.22 1.49 -33.73
C TYR A 127 4.93 0.90 -34.29
N LYS A 128 5.00 -0.36 -34.70
CA LYS A 128 3.86 -1.20 -35.07
C LYS A 128 3.99 -2.54 -34.38
N GLU A 129 2.93 -2.97 -33.71
CA GLU A 129 2.89 -4.29 -33.09
C GLU A 129 2.75 -5.37 -34.16
N ASP A 130 3.52 -6.44 -34.01
CA ASP A 130 3.37 -7.65 -34.81
C ASP A 130 2.32 -8.56 -34.14
N TRP A 131 1.07 -8.36 -34.53
CA TRP A 131 -0.06 -9.16 -34.06
C TRP A 131 -0.05 -10.62 -34.54
N LYS A 132 0.76 -10.95 -35.56
CA LYS A 132 0.83 -12.30 -36.15
C LYS A 132 1.98 -13.15 -35.60
N ARG A 133 2.88 -12.55 -34.81
CA ARG A 133 4.04 -13.18 -34.15
C ARG A 133 3.83 -14.58 -33.56
N GLY A 134 2.68 -14.82 -32.95
CA GLY A 134 2.33 -16.13 -32.36
C GLY A 134 1.72 -17.11 -33.36
N ALA A 135 1.04 -16.62 -34.40
CA ALA A 135 0.39 -17.45 -35.42
C ALA A 135 1.39 -18.02 -36.42
N GLU A 136 2.42 -17.26 -36.79
CA GLU A 136 3.46 -17.67 -37.75
C GLU A 136 4.40 -18.74 -37.18
N ARG A 137 4.50 -18.86 -35.84
CA ARG A 137 5.28 -19.89 -35.15
C ARG A 137 4.57 -21.23 -34.99
N LYS A 138 3.40 -21.44 -35.61
CA LYS A 138 2.79 -22.77 -35.80
C LYS A 138 3.63 -23.71 -36.71
N ILE A 139 4.96 -23.55 -36.75
CA ILE A 139 5.86 -24.59 -37.21
C ILE A 139 5.72 -25.74 -36.21
N THR A 140 5.25 -26.89 -36.71
CA THR A 140 5.00 -28.14 -35.99
C THR A 140 6.28 -28.68 -35.34
N ARG A 141 6.79 -28.01 -34.30
CA ARG A 141 7.90 -28.51 -33.49
C ARG A 141 7.34 -29.55 -32.53
N SER A 142 8.03 -30.67 -32.38
CA SER A 142 7.64 -31.67 -31.39
C SER A 142 7.71 -31.06 -29.98
N ALA A 143 6.80 -31.49 -29.11
CA ALA A 143 6.75 -31.02 -27.73
C ALA A 143 8.09 -31.20 -27.00
N CYS A 144 8.83 -32.27 -27.32
CA CYS A 144 10.14 -32.56 -26.76
C CYS A 144 11.18 -31.46 -27.07
N ILE A 145 11.26 -31.00 -28.33
CA ILE A 145 12.20 -29.95 -28.74
C ILE A 145 11.86 -28.62 -28.04
N LEU A 146 10.56 -28.31 -27.94
CA LEU A 146 10.08 -27.14 -27.21
C LEU A 146 10.44 -27.22 -25.72
N GLU A 147 10.25 -28.38 -25.10
CA GLU A 147 10.58 -28.61 -23.69
C GLU A 147 12.08 -28.43 -23.42
N GLU A 148 12.96 -28.99 -24.26
CA GLU A 148 14.41 -28.84 -24.13
C GLU A 148 14.86 -27.39 -24.25
N ARG A 149 14.33 -26.65 -25.24
CA ARG A 149 14.61 -25.22 -25.39
C ARG A 149 14.10 -24.41 -24.21
N VAL A 150 12.89 -24.69 -23.73
CA VAL A 150 12.35 -23.99 -22.55
C VAL A 150 13.18 -24.28 -21.31
N LYS A 151 13.64 -25.53 -21.11
CA LYS A 151 14.51 -25.89 -19.97
C LYS A 151 15.80 -25.06 -19.95
N SER A 152 16.43 -24.82 -21.10
CA SER A 152 17.65 -24.01 -21.15
C SER A 152 17.42 -22.52 -20.81
N LEU A 153 16.21 -21.99 -21.02
CA LEU A 153 15.81 -20.62 -20.65
C LEU A 153 15.46 -20.45 -19.16
N LEU A 154 15.28 -21.56 -18.44
CA LEU A 154 14.79 -21.63 -17.06
C LEU A 154 15.87 -22.03 -16.05
N THR A 155 17.12 -22.15 -16.48
CA THR A 155 18.25 -22.46 -15.62
C THR A 155 18.49 -21.33 -14.62
N CYS A 156 19.05 -21.68 -13.46
CA CYS A 156 19.34 -20.70 -12.41
C CYS A 156 20.43 -19.69 -12.80
N THR A 157 21.20 -19.97 -13.85
CA THR A 157 22.32 -19.16 -14.35
C THR A 157 22.01 -18.39 -15.63
N TYR A 158 20.84 -18.60 -16.25
CA TYR A 158 20.50 -18.00 -17.55
C TYR A 158 20.68 -16.47 -17.57
N GLU A 159 20.37 -15.81 -16.46
CA GLU A 159 20.34 -14.35 -16.36
C GLU A 159 21.71 -13.75 -16.04
N HIS A 160 22.74 -14.57 -15.77
CA HIS A 160 24.09 -14.08 -15.51
C HIS A 160 24.65 -13.32 -16.72
N ASN A 161 25.21 -12.14 -16.47
CA ASN A 161 25.75 -11.25 -17.50
C ASN A 161 24.74 -10.83 -18.58
N THR A 162 23.44 -10.92 -18.29
CA THR A 162 22.37 -10.42 -19.15
C THR A 162 21.76 -9.14 -18.59
N GLN A 163 20.88 -8.52 -19.38
CA GLN A 163 20.14 -7.33 -18.98
C GLN A 163 18.80 -7.65 -18.25
N TRP A 164 18.49 -8.93 -18.00
CA TRP A 164 17.28 -9.35 -17.29
C TRP A 164 17.27 -8.85 -15.84
N GLY A 165 16.13 -8.32 -15.41
CA GLY A 165 15.98 -7.72 -14.08
C GLY A 165 16.54 -6.30 -13.95
N GLN A 166 17.37 -5.85 -14.90
CA GLN A 166 17.98 -4.52 -14.88
C GLN A 166 17.34 -3.60 -15.92
N GLU A 167 17.37 -4.00 -17.19
CA GLU A 167 16.74 -3.29 -18.31
C GLU A 167 15.58 -4.10 -18.92
N ILE A 168 15.63 -5.42 -18.85
CA ILE A 168 14.61 -6.30 -19.45
C ILE A 168 13.82 -7.00 -18.35
N GLY A 169 12.52 -7.18 -18.57
CA GLY A 169 11.60 -7.82 -17.65
C GLY A 169 11.22 -6.93 -16.47
N LEU A 170 10.64 -7.56 -15.46
CA LEU A 170 10.39 -6.96 -14.17
C LEU A 170 11.71 -6.73 -13.44
N LYS A 171 11.80 -5.60 -12.74
CA LYS A 171 13.04 -5.17 -12.09
C LYS A 171 13.35 -5.94 -10.83
N TYR A 172 14.64 -6.15 -10.57
CA TYR A 172 15.13 -6.79 -9.35
C TYR A 172 15.44 -5.76 -8.25
N ASP A 173 15.78 -6.27 -7.07
CA ASP A 173 16.26 -5.50 -5.92
C ASP A 173 15.29 -4.44 -5.35
N CYS A 174 13.99 -4.58 -5.64
CA CYS A 174 12.92 -3.76 -5.09
C CYS A 174 11.75 -4.63 -4.63
N ALA A 175 11.17 -4.33 -3.45
CA ALA A 175 10.03 -5.06 -2.90
C ALA A 175 8.68 -4.75 -3.58
N VAL A 176 8.67 -3.68 -4.40
CA VAL A 176 7.55 -3.23 -5.25
C VAL A 176 8.05 -3.17 -6.69
N GLU A 177 8.49 -4.33 -7.20
CA GLU A 177 9.06 -4.47 -8.55
C GLU A 177 8.10 -4.03 -9.64
N ASP A 178 6.79 -4.15 -9.38
CA ASP A 178 5.71 -3.72 -10.24
C ASP A 178 5.74 -2.22 -10.48
N VAL A 179 5.73 -1.41 -9.42
CA VAL A 179 5.71 0.05 -9.48
C VAL A 179 6.92 0.58 -10.26
N ILE A 180 8.13 0.10 -9.95
CA ILE A 180 9.35 0.52 -10.65
C ILE A 180 9.38 0.05 -12.11
N THR A 181 8.86 -1.15 -12.41
CA THR A 181 8.76 -1.65 -13.79
C THR A 181 7.82 -0.76 -14.60
N GLY A 182 6.65 -0.43 -14.06
CA GLY A 182 5.69 0.49 -14.69
C GLY A 182 6.29 1.88 -14.95
N LEU A 183 6.99 2.44 -13.95
CA LEU A 183 7.67 3.74 -14.09
C LEU A 183 8.71 3.72 -15.21
N LEU A 184 9.53 2.66 -15.30
CA LEU A 184 10.55 2.54 -16.35
C LEU A 184 9.95 2.35 -17.73
N ILE A 185 8.85 1.60 -17.86
CA ILE A 185 8.09 1.49 -19.12
C ILE A 185 7.64 2.88 -19.57
N GLN A 186 7.05 3.68 -18.68
CA GLN A 186 6.58 5.02 -19.02
C GLN A 186 7.73 5.98 -19.33
N CYS A 187 8.85 5.88 -18.61
CA CYS A 187 10.06 6.66 -18.89
C CYS A 187 10.74 6.29 -20.22
N ARG A 188 10.35 5.16 -20.84
CA ARG A 188 10.74 4.79 -22.20
C ARG A 188 9.81 5.34 -23.28
N GLY A 189 8.84 6.19 -22.90
CA GLY A 189 7.92 6.89 -23.79
C GLY A 189 6.56 6.21 -23.96
N TRP A 190 6.34 5.05 -23.36
CA TRP A 190 5.04 4.36 -23.41
C TRP A 190 4.02 5.02 -22.50
N LYS A 191 2.76 5.01 -22.93
CA LYS A 191 1.61 5.36 -22.07
C LYS A 191 1.05 4.11 -21.42
N SER A 192 0.29 4.30 -20.35
CA SER A 192 -0.59 3.27 -19.82
C SER A 192 -2.02 3.77 -19.76
N VAL A 193 -2.95 2.83 -19.59
CA VAL A 193 -4.38 3.11 -19.45
C VAL A 193 -4.90 2.48 -18.17
N PHE A 194 -5.76 3.19 -17.46
CA PHE A 194 -6.54 2.65 -16.36
C PHE A 194 -7.99 2.40 -16.78
N ILE A 195 -8.51 1.19 -16.55
CA ILE A 195 -9.89 0.86 -16.88
C ILE A 195 -10.64 0.31 -15.67
N ASN A 196 -11.65 1.06 -15.22
CA ASN A 196 -12.53 0.69 -14.12
C ASN A 196 -13.94 0.39 -14.64
N LEU A 197 -14.23 -0.89 -14.84
CA LEU A 197 -15.53 -1.35 -15.33
C LEU A 197 -16.61 -1.37 -14.23
N GLN A 198 -17.87 -1.31 -14.64
CA GLN A 198 -19.01 -1.58 -13.74
C GLN A 198 -18.91 -3.01 -13.17
N ARG A 199 -18.86 -4.02 -14.05
CA ARG A 199 -18.49 -5.39 -13.66
C ARG A 199 -16.97 -5.49 -13.54
N LYS A 200 -16.47 -5.57 -12.30
CA LYS A 200 -15.03 -5.65 -12.01
C LYS A 200 -14.40 -6.82 -12.77
N ALA A 201 -13.28 -6.56 -13.44
CA ALA A 201 -12.63 -7.54 -14.31
C ALA A 201 -11.99 -8.67 -13.53
N PHE A 202 -11.34 -8.31 -12.41
CA PHE A 202 -10.63 -9.24 -11.55
C PHE A 202 -11.06 -9.02 -10.11
N LEU A 203 -11.19 -10.11 -9.36
CA LEU A 203 -11.49 -10.12 -7.93
C LEU A 203 -10.46 -10.96 -7.22
N GLY A 204 -10.03 -10.55 -6.04
CA GLY A 204 -9.19 -11.38 -5.19
C GLY A 204 -9.53 -11.32 -3.71
N VAL A 205 -8.57 -11.70 -2.89
CA VAL A 205 -8.74 -11.84 -1.44
C VAL A 205 -7.92 -10.79 -0.69
N ALA A 206 -8.61 -9.96 0.09
CA ALA A 206 -8.00 -9.02 1.01
C ALA A 206 -7.59 -9.72 2.32
N PRO A 207 -6.59 -9.19 3.05
CA PRO A 207 -6.29 -9.62 4.41
C PRO A 207 -7.52 -9.57 5.32
N THR A 208 -7.68 -10.59 6.17
CA THR A 208 -8.80 -10.71 7.11
C THR A 208 -8.36 -10.44 8.56
N THR A 209 -7.08 -10.17 8.80
CA THR A 209 -6.55 -9.79 10.12
C THR A 209 -5.79 -8.47 10.07
N LEU A 210 -5.74 -7.78 11.22
CA LEU A 210 -4.97 -6.54 11.36
C LEU A 210 -3.48 -6.78 11.10
N ALA A 211 -2.92 -7.89 11.62
CA ALA A 211 -1.51 -8.22 11.46
C ALA A 211 -1.10 -8.38 9.99
N GLU A 212 -1.89 -9.10 9.20
CA GLU A 212 -1.64 -9.28 7.76
C GLU A 212 -1.72 -7.94 7.01
N SER A 213 -2.74 -7.12 7.29
CA SER A 213 -2.88 -5.78 6.69
C SER A 213 -1.67 -4.88 7.02
N LEU A 214 -1.21 -4.86 8.28
CA LEU A 214 -0.06 -4.05 8.68
C LEU A 214 1.25 -4.54 8.04
N VAL A 215 1.46 -5.86 7.92
CA VAL A 215 2.63 -6.43 7.23
C VAL A 215 2.63 -6.07 5.75
N GLN A 216 1.46 -6.14 5.10
CA GLN A 216 1.31 -5.74 3.70
C GLN A 216 1.66 -4.27 3.48
N HIS A 217 1.08 -3.37 4.29
CA HIS A 217 1.35 -1.94 4.19
C HIS A 217 2.79 -1.58 4.55
N LYS A 218 3.44 -2.35 5.45
CA LYS A 218 4.87 -2.18 5.73
C LYS A 218 5.68 -2.42 4.45
N ARG A 219 5.47 -3.56 3.78
CA ARG A 219 6.18 -3.91 2.53
C ARG A 219 6.00 -2.85 1.45
N TRP A 220 4.76 -2.36 1.28
CA TRP A 220 4.47 -1.31 0.31
C TRP A 220 5.19 -0.01 0.63
N SER A 221 5.03 0.50 1.85
CA SER A 221 5.64 1.77 2.26
C SER A 221 7.17 1.74 2.28
N GLU A 222 7.77 0.61 2.63
CA GLU A 222 9.21 0.39 2.56
C GLU A 222 9.67 0.42 1.09
N GLY A 223 9.02 -0.35 0.22
CA GLY A 223 9.38 -0.44 -1.18
C GLY A 223 9.24 0.89 -1.93
N THR A 224 8.15 1.62 -1.70
CA THR A 224 7.90 2.91 -2.36
C THR A 224 8.85 4.00 -1.86
N LEU A 225 9.19 4.00 -0.56
CA LEU A 225 10.22 4.90 -0.03
C LEU A 225 11.60 4.58 -0.61
N GLN A 226 11.96 3.31 -0.78
CA GLN A 226 13.20 2.92 -1.43
C GLN A 226 13.27 3.41 -2.88
N ILE A 227 12.17 3.34 -3.64
CA ILE A 227 12.11 3.95 -4.98
C ILE A 227 12.38 5.46 -4.86
N PHE A 228 11.66 6.15 -3.96
CA PHE A 228 11.73 7.60 -3.79
C PHE A 228 13.12 8.12 -3.42
N LEU A 229 13.88 7.38 -2.61
CA LEU A 229 15.23 7.75 -2.18
C LEU A 229 16.35 7.25 -3.10
N SER A 230 16.02 6.55 -4.18
CA SER A 230 16.99 5.99 -5.13
C SER A 230 17.11 6.83 -6.40
N LYS A 231 18.00 6.40 -7.31
CA LYS A 231 18.06 6.93 -8.69
C LYS A 231 16.74 6.77 -9.48
N TYR A 232 15.83 5.92 -8.99
CA TYR A 232 14.50 5.70 -9.57
C TYR A 232 13.44 6.67 -9.03
N CYS A 233 13.82 7.67 -8.23
CA CYS A 233 12.91 8.73 -7.81
C CYS A 233 12.18 9.31 -9.03
N PRO A 234 10.84 9.38 -9.04
CA PRO A 234 10.08 9.85 -10.21
C PRO A 234 10.46 11.26 -10.67
N PHE A 235 10.81 12.16 -9.74
CA PHE A 235 11.28 13.51 -10.07
C PHE A 235 12.67 13.55 -10.70
N ILE A 236 13.49 12.52 -10.50
CA ILE A 236 14.82 12.39 -11.10
C ILE A 236 14.71 11.64 -12.43
N LEU A 237 14.20 10.41 -12.38
CA LEU A 237 14.15 9.51 -13.52
C LEU A 237 13.17 9.98 -14.59
N GLY A 238 12.02 10.51 -14.17
CA GLY A 238 10.91 10.94 -15.02
C GLY A 238 11.06 12.34 -15.58
N ARG A 239 12.05 13.12 -15.13
CA ARG A 239 12.28 14.49 -15.59
C ARG A 239 12.49 14.54 -17.11
N GLY A 240 11.63 15.27 -17.79
CA GLY A 240 11.64 15.39 -19.26
C GLY A 240 11.16 14.15 -20.02
N LYS A 241 10.73 13.07 -19.32
CA LYS A 241 10.27 11.81 -19.93
C LYS A 241 8.79 11.55 -19.70
N ILE A 242 8.26 11.90 -18.53
CA ILE A 242 6.84 11.80 -18.18
C ILE A 242 6.34 13.14 -17.62
N LYS A 243 5.02 13.39 -17.69
CA LYS A 243 4.43 14.66 -17.23
C LYS A 243 4.62 14.84 -15.72
N LEU A 244 4.72 16.10 -15.28
CA LEU A 244 4.93 16.43 -13.87
C LEU A 244 3.82 15.87 -12.96
N GLY A 245 2.55 15.93 -13.38
CA GLY A 245 1.44 15.37 -12.59
C GLY A 245 1.58 13.85 -12.36
N LEU A 246 2.08 13.11 -13.35
CA LEU A 246 2.36 11.68 -13.19
C LEU A 246 3.55 11.45 -12.25
N GLN A 247 4.61 12.26 -12.34
CA GLN A 247 5.74 12.20 -11.39
C GLN A 247 5.25 12.42 -9.95
N MET A 248 4.40 13.44 -9.72
CA MET A 248 3.81 13.72 -8.42
C MET A 248 2.97 12.53 -7.92
N GLY A 249 2.18 11.93 -8.80
CA GLY A 249 1.39 10.73 -8.53
C GLY A 249 2.18 9.55 -7.98
N TYR A 250 3.29 9.21 -8.63
CA TYR A 250 4.20 8.18 -8.13
C TYR A 250 4.83 8.58 -6.77
N CYS A 251 5.19 9.85 -6.60
CA CYS A 251 5.85 10.34 -5.38
C CYS A 251 4.95 10.33 -4.15
N VAL A 252 3.62 10.46 -4.28
CA VAL A 252 2.68 10.40 -3.14
C VAL A 252 2.88 9.13 -2.31
N PHE A 253 3.05 7.98 -2.97
CA PHE A 253 3.28 6.69 -2.30
C PHE A 253 4.67 6.59 -1.65
N GLY A 254 5.67 7.27 -2.21
CA GLY A 254 7.01 7.37 -1.61
C GLY A 254 7.02 8.15 -0.28
N LEU A 255 6.04 9.05 -0.10
CA LEU A 255 5.88 9.85 1.12
C LEU A 255 5.03 9.16 2.20
N TRP A 256 4.50 7.96 1.95
CA TRP A 256 3.74 7.21 2.97
C TRP A 256 4.56 6.93 4.22
N ALA A 257 5.75 6.32 4.08
CA ALA A 257 6.60 6.00 5.21
C ALA A 257 7.02 7.26 6.02
N PRO A 258 7.57 8.33 5.40
CA PRO A 258 7.93 9.59 6.07
C PRO A 258 6.81 10.22 6.92
N ASN A 259 5.55 10.05 6.52
CA ASN A 259 4.40 10.58 7.26
C ASN A 259 4.20 9.95 8.66
N SER A 260 4.90 8.87 8.99
CA SER A 260 4.88 8.28 10.34
C SER A 260 5.42 9.24 11.41
N LEU A 261 6.50 9.97 11.15
CA LEU A 261 7.14 10.88 12.09
C LEU A 261 6.23 12.04 12.55
N PRO A 262 5.64 12.85 11.64
CA PRO A 262 4.71 13.90 12.06
C PRO A 262 3.47 13.31 12.73
N THR A 263 2.99 12.14 12.30
CA THR A 263 1.83 11.48 12.92
C THR A 263 2.11 11.12 14.38
N LEU A 264 3.28 10.53 14.67
CA LEU A 264 3.69 10.24 16.05
C LEU A 264 3.78 11.52 16.89
N TYR A 265 4.35 12.60 16.33
CA TYR A 265 4.40 13.89 17.01
C TYR A 265 3.00 14.38 17.40
N TYR A 266 2.05 14.38 16.45
CA TYR A 266 0.68 14.84 16.69
C TYR A 266 -0.14 13.93 17.62
N LEU A 267 0.24 12.67 17.79
CA LEU A 267 -0.44 11.75 18.71
C LEU A 267 0.16 11.75 20.12
N VAL A 268 1.41 12.17 20.28
CA VAL A 268 2.14 12.13 21.56
C VAL A 268 2.23 13.50 22.20
N ILE A 269 2.67 14.52 21.45
CA ILE A 269 2.97 15.83 22.03
C ILE A 269 1.70 16.56 22.51
N PRO A 270 0.61 16.65 21.73
CA PRO A 270 -0.60 17.30 22.21
C PRO A 270 -1.22 16.65 23.44
N SER A 271 -1.15 15.32 23.56
CA SER A 271 -1.66 14.58 24.71
C SER A 271 -0.79 14.81 25.96
N LEU A 272 0.53 14.76 25.83
CA LEU A 272 1.44 15.09 26.94
C LEU A 272 1.29 16.55 27.40
N CYS A 273 1.12 17.48 26.47
CA CYS A 273 0.85 18.88 26.81
C CYS A 273 -0.51 19.05 27.49
N LEU A 274 -1.54 18.28 27.12
CA LEU A 274 -2.82 18.24 27.82
C LEU A 274 -2.63 17.80 29.28
N LEU A 275 -1.83 16.77 29.53
CA LEU A 275 -1.50 16.31 30.87
C LEU A 275 -0.75 17.39 31.70
N LYS A 276 0.17 18.13 31.07
CA LYS A 276 0.87 19.28 31.68
C LYS A 276 0.03 20.56 31.77
N GLY A 277 -1.18 20.60 31.24
CA GLY A 277 -1.98 21.82 31.14
C GLY A 277 -1.33 22.92 30.27
N ILE A 278 -0.45 22.54 29.35
CA ILE A 278 0.19 23.46 28.40
C ILE A 278 -0.70 23.58 27.16
N SER A 279 -1.16 24.79 26.89
CA SER A 279 -1.97 25.11 25.71
C SER A 279 -1.11 25.19 24.46
N LEU A 280 -1.37 24.33 23.46
CA LEU A 280 -0.65 24.36 22.17
C LEU A 280 -1.41 25.11 21.06
N PHE A 281 -2.73 25.23 21.19
CA PHE A 281 -3.57 25.81 20.15
C PHE A 281 -4.12 27.17 20.58
N PRO A 282 -4.56 28.01 19.62
CA PRO A 282 -5.28 29.23 19.93
C PRO A 282 -6.54 28.96 20.77
N LYS A 283 -6.85 29.87 21.70
CA LYS A 283 -8.15 29.84 22.40
C LYS A 283 -9.28 29.93 21.38
N ILE A 284 -10.43 29.32 21.68
CA ILE A 284 -11.62 29.37 20.81
C ILE A 284 -12.08 30.82 20.55
N THR A 285 -11.92 31.69 21.54
CA THR A 285 -12.26 33.11 21.43
C THR A 285 -11.26 33.92 20.61
N SER A 286 -10.13 33.33 20.22
CA SER A 286 -9.12 34.00 19.40
C SER A 286 -9.54 33.97 17.92
N PRO A 287 -9.41 35.07 17.17
CA PRO A 287 -9.60 35.06 15.72
C PRO A 287 -8.71 34.02 15.00
N TRP A 288 -7.54 33.71 15.57
CA TRP A 288 -6.63 32.68 15.05
C TRP A 288 -7.17 31.26 15.16
N PHE A 289 -8.26 31.00 15.88
CA PHE A 289 -8.93 29.71 15.86
C PHE A 289 -9.57 29.41 14.49
N VAL A 290 -10.07 30.44 13.79
CA VAL A 290 -10.86 30.30 12.56
C VAL A 290 -10.09 29.56 11.46
N PRO A 291 -8.82 29.90 11.12
CA PRO A 291 -8.07 29.15 10.11
C PRO A 291 -7.86 27.68 10.47
N PHE A 292 -7.60 27.36 11.75
CA PHE A 292 -7.42 25.97 12.20
C PHE A 292 -8.71 25.17 12.06
N ALA A 293 -9.83 25.75 12.51
CA ALA A 293 -11.15 25.15 12.36
C ALA A 293 -11.50 24.94 10.88
N TYR A 294 -11.30 25.95 10.03
CA TYR A 294 -11.57 25.89 8.60
C TYR A 294 -10.79 24.75 7.91
N VAL A 295 -9.47 24.69 8.11
CA VAL A 295 -8.63 23.65 7.48
C VAL A 295 -8.99 22.26 8.00
N THR A 296 -9.26 22.13 9.31
CA THR A 296 -9.58 20.84 9.93
C THR A 296 -10.93 20.33 9.42
N ILE A 297 -11.98 21.16 9.51
CA ILE A 297 -13.32 20.82 9.04
C ILE A 297 -13.29 20.55 7.55
N GLY A 298 -12.67 21.43 6.76
CA GLY A 298 -12.54 21.26 5.30
C GLY A 298 -11.89 19.93 4.93
N LYS A 299 -10.75 19.59 5.52
CA LYS A 299 -10.06 18.32 5.27
C LYS A 299 -10.91 17.11 5.63
N HIS A 300 -11.57 17.12 6.79
CA HIS A 300 -12.34 15.96 7.26
C HIS A 300 -13.68 15.81 6.54
N VAL A 301 -14.38 16.90 6.25
CA VAL A 301 -15.61 16.90 5.45
C VAL A 301 -15.32 16.47 4.02
N HIS A 302 -14.26 17.01 3.40
CA HIS A 302 -13.87 16.59 2.05
C HIS A 302 -13.54 15.10 2.02
N GLY A 303 -12.69 14.62 2.94
CA GLY A 303 -12.34 13.19 3.00
C GLY A 303 -13.54 12.28 3.28
N LEU A 304 -14.53 12.75 4.03
CA LEU A 304 -15.78 12.03 4.25
C LEU A 304 -16.64 11.97 2.98
N VAL A 305 -16.87 13.11 2.34
CA VAL A 305 -17.65 13.20 1.09
C VAL A 305 -17.02 12.34 0.00
N GLU A 306 -15.71 12.44 -0.16
CA GLU A 306 -14.93 11.63 -1.10
C GLU A 306 -15.10 10.13 -0.84
N SER A 307 -14.94 9.71 0.42
CA SER A 307 -15.10 8.31 0.81
C SER A 307 -16.51 7.78 0.52
N LEU A 308 -17.54 8.57 0.81
CA LEU A 308 -18.95 8.22 0.53
C LEU A 308 -19.24 8.16 -0.97
N GLN A 309 -18.71 9.10 -1.76
CA GLN A 309 -18.83 9.08 -3.22
C GLN A 309 -18.17 7.86 -3.84
N CYS A 310 -17.08 7.37 -3.24
CA CYS A 310 -16.44 6.12 -3.63
C CYS A 310 -17.15 4.86 -3.12
N GLY A 311 -18.33 4.98 -2.48
CA GLY A 311 -19.16 3.85 -2.07
C GLY A 311 -18.84 3.26 -0.70
N ASN A 312 -18.04 3.93 0.13
CA ASN A 312 -17.85 3.52 1.52
C ASN A 312 -19.03 3.95 2.39
N THR A 313 -19.21 3.29 3.54
CA THR A 313 -20.18 3.72 4.56
C THR A 313 -19.56 4.75 5.51
N LEU A 314 -20.38 5.44 6.32
CA LEU A 314 -19.90 6.32 7.39
C LEU A 314 -19.00 5.55 8.39
N ALA A 315 -19.40 4.34 8.76
CA ALA A 315 -18.62 3.47 9.63
C ALA A 315 -17.31 3.01 8.95
N GLY A 316 -17.35 2.74 7.64
CA GLY A 316 -16.15 2.43 6.85
C GLY A 316 -15.17 3.59 6.77
N TRP A 317 -15.66 4.82 6.62
CA TRP A 317 -14.81 6.01 6.71
C TRP A 317 -14.15 6.14 8.10
N TRP A 318 -14.90 5.89 9.17
CA TRP A 318 -14.36 5.89 10.54
C TRP A 318 -13.28 4.80 10.73
N ASN A 319 -13.51 3.59 10.19
CA ASN A 319 -12.52 2.52 10.17
C ASN A 319 -11.28 2.90 9.35
N SER A 320 -11.45 3.62 8.23
CA SER A 320 -10.34 4.17 7.44
C SER A 320 -9.52 5.19 8.24
N GLN A 321 -10.15 6.09 9.02
CA GLN A 321 -9.41 6.99 9.92
C GLN A 321 -8.61 6.23 10.97
N ARG A 322 -9.15 5.13 11.52
CA ARG A 322 -8.43 4.25 12.44
C ARG A 322 -7.22 3.62 11.75
N MET A 323 -7.42 2.97 10.62
CA MET A 323 -6.36 2.30 9.89
C MET A 323 -5.28 3.26 9.40
N TRP A 324 -5.66 4.49 9.05
CA TRP A 324 -4.73 5.57 8.74
C TRP A 324 -3.77 5.86 9.91
N ILE A 325 -4.27 5.95 11.15
CA ILE A 325 -3.43 6.10 12.35
C ILE A 325 -2.56 4.86 12.55
N LEU A 326 -3.17 3.66 12.55
CA LEU A 326 -2.47 2.41 12.84
C LEU A 326 -1.31 2.15 11.86
N ARG A 327 -1.56 2.29 10.55
CA ARG A 327 -0.53 2.10 9.51
C ARG A 327 0.60 3.10 9.65
N ARG A 328 0.31 4.36 9.98
CA ARG A 328 1.31 5.43 10.12
C ARG A 328 2.19 5.25 11.35
N THR A 329 1.63 4.87 12.48
CA THR A 329 2.42 4.67 13.72
C THR A 329 3.18 3.36 13.72
N THR A 330 2.80 2.39 12.88
CA THR A 330 3.45 1.07 12.80
C THR A 330 4.10 0.80 11.46
N SER A 331 3.35 0.28 10.47
CA SER A 331 3.85 -0.14 9.16
C SER A 331 4.80 0.86 8.52
N PHE A 332 4.43 2.14 8.52
CA PHE A 332 5.18 3.22 7.90
C PHE A 332 6.41 3.60 8.71
N LEU A 333 6.31 3.59 10.05
CA LEU A 333 7.46 3.78 10.94
C LEU A 333 8.51 2.68 10.71
N TYR A 334 8.07 1.42 10.68
CA TYR A 334 8.92 0.28 10.33
C TYR A 334 9.49 0.40 8.92
N GLY A 335 8.71 0.94 7.97
CA GLY A 335 9.17 1.22 6.60
C GLY A 335 10.32 2.24 6.56
N ILE A 336 10.24 3.33 7.33
CA ILE A 336 11.35 4.29 7.48
C ILE A 336 12.56 3.59 8.07
N ILE A 337 12.40 2.94 9.23
CA ILE A 337 13.52 2.33 9.96
C ILE A 337 14.23 1.30 9.08
N ALA A 338 13.48 0.40 8.44
CA ALA A 338 14.04 -0.61 7.54
C ALA A 338 14.79 0.04 6.36
N THR A 339 14.24 1.12 5.79
CA THR A 339 14.89 1.83 4.69
C THR A 339 16.19 2.50 5.13
N ILE A 340 16.21 3.17 6.29
CA ILE A 340 17.42 3.78 6.85
C ILE A 340 18.49 2.72 7.13
N LEU A 341 18.13 1.62 7.78
CA LEU A 341 19.06 0.52 8.06
C LEU A 341 19.65 -0.09 6.77
N LYS A 342 18.85 -0.17 5.71
CA LYS A 342 19.32 -0.60 4.39
C LYS A 342 20.28 0.41 3.77
N LEU A 343 19.98 1.71 3.82
CA LEU A 343 20.85 2.78 3.31
C LEU A 343 22.19 2.84 4.06
N LEU A 344 22.20 2.50 5.35
CA LEU A 344 23.42 2.39 6.17
C LEU A 344 24.18 1.06 5.96
N GLY A 345 23.67 0.13 5.14
CA GLY A 345 24.30 -1.17 4.91
C GLY A 345 24.18 -2.17 6.06
N ILE A 346 23.33 -1.89 7.07
CA ILE A 346 23.18 -2.71 8.28
C ILE A 346 22.26 -3.91 8.03
N SER A 347 21.23 -3.76 7.19
CA SER A 347 20.23 -4.80 6.92
C SER A 347 20.15 -5.17 5.44
N LYS A 348 20.02 -6.48 5.15
CA LYS A 348 19.66 -6.99 3.81
C LYS A 348 18.15 -6.95 3.60
N MET A 349 17.73 -6.97 2.34
CA MET A 349 16.31 -6.98 1.98
C MET A 349 15.64 -8.29 2.46
N GLY A 350 14.68 -8.18 3.38
CA GLY A 350 13.86 -9.29 3.85
C GLY A 350 12.49 -9.24 3.18
N PHE A 351 11.98 -10.38 2.73
CA PHE A 351 10.63 -10.50 2.18
C PHE A 351 9.80 -11.43 3.07
N THR A 352 8.78 -10.89 3.71
CA THR A 352 7.80 -11.68 4.46
C THR A 352 6.55 -11.84 3.59
N ILE A 353 6.18 -13.09 3.30
CA ILE A 353 4.94 -13.39 2.57
C ILE A 353 3.76 -13.02 3.46
N THR A 354 2.84 -12.20 2.94
CA THR A 354 1.57 -11.93 3.61
C THR A 354 0.67 -13.14 3.41
N ALA A 355 0.34 -13.86 4.49
CA ALA A 355 -0.72 -14.85 4.46
C ALA A 355 -2.06 -14.15 4.14
N LYS A 356 -2.92 -14.83 3.39
CA LYS A 356 -4.30 -14.38 3.09
C LYS A 356 -5.33 -15.40 3.56
N VAL A 357 -4.90 -16.31 4.43
CA VAL A 357 -5.70 -17.39 4.98
C VAL A 357 -5.61 -17.29 6.49
N SER A 358 -6.72 -16.93 7.11
CA SER A 358 -6.87 -16.85 8.54
C SER A 358 -7.42 -18.15 9.11
N ASP A 359 -7.15 -18.41 10.40
CA ASP A 359 -7.84 -19.44 11.17
C ASP A 359 -9.38 -19.21 11.18
N GLY A 360 -10.16 -20.27 11.36
CA GLY A 360 -11.63 -20.22 11.34
C GLY A 360 -12.21 -19.28 12.39
N ASP A 361 -11.58 -19.18 13.57
CA ASP A 361 -11.99 -18.23 14.61
C ASP A 361 -11.78 -16.77 14.20
N ALA A 362 -10.65 -16.48 13.52
CA ALA A 362 -10.33 -15.14 13.05
C ALA A 362 -11.20 -14.72 11.86
N SER A 363 -11.53 -15.66 10.96
CA SER A 363 -12.47 -15.41 9.85
C SER A 363 -13.85 -15.01 10.37
N LYS A 364 -14.39 -15.71 11.38
CA LYS A 364 -15.68 -15.36 12.00
C LYS A 364 -15.67 -13.97 12.61
N ARG A 365 -14.58 -13.59 13.31
CA ARG A 365 -14.42 -12.23 13.85
C ARG A 365 -14.41 -11.19 12.74
N TYR A 366 -13.69 -11.46 11.66
CA TYR A 366 -13.65 -10.57 10.51
C TYR A 366 -15.03 -10.36 9.89
N GLU A 367 -15.80 -11.44 9.65
CA GLU A 367 -17.18 -11.37 9.15
C GLU A 367 -18.12 -10.60 10.08
N GLN A 368 -17.89 -10.65 11.39
CA GLN A 368 -18.61 -9.90 12.42
C GLN A 368 -18.06 -8.48 12.64
N GLU A 369 -17.10 -8.04 11.83
CA GLU A 369 -16.41 -6.75 11.93
C GLU A 369 -15.73 -6.48 13.28
N VAL A 370 -15.22 -7.55 13.91
CA VAL A 370 -14.43 -7.50 15.13
C VAL A 370 -12.94 -7.56 14.81
N MET A 371 -12.18 -6.54 15.25
CA MET A 371 -10.75 -6.44 14.97
C MET A 371 -9.93 -7.54 15.68
N GLU A 372 -8.91 -8.05 15.00
CA GLU A 372 -8.01 -9.11 15.48
C GLU A 372 -6.74 -8.50 16.09
N PHE A 373 -6.58 -8.62 17.42
CA PHE A 373 -5.40 -8.12 18.14
C PHE A 373 -4.53 -9.20 18.78
N GLY A 374 -4.76 -10.49 18.49
CA GLY A 374 -4.05 -11.62 19.10
C GLY A 374 -2.56 -11.76 18.75
N SER A 375 -1.97 -10.81 18.02
CA SER A 375 -0.57 -10.88 17.60
C SER A 375 0.39 -10.32 18.66
N SER A 376 1.47 -11.05 18.94
CA SER A 376 2.56 -10.61 19.81
C SER A 376 3.62 -9.73 19.11
N SER A 377 3.34 -9.26 17.88
CA SER A 377 4.27 -8.40 17.14
C SER A 377 4.48 -7.07 17.86
N SER A 378 5.69 -6.52 17.77
CA SER A 378 6.04 -5.21 18.31
C SER A 378 5.20 -4.05 17.75
N MET A 379 4.59 -4.22 16.57
CA MET A 379 3.61 -3.26 16.04
C MET A 379 2.41 -3.09 16.99
N PHE A 380 1.93 -4.17 17.60
CA PHE A 380 0.79 -4.14 18.52
C PHE A 380 1.16 -3.48 19.85
N VAL A 381 2.42 -3.61 20.29
CA VAL A 381 2.95 -2.86 21.45
C VAL A 381 2.86 -1.36 21.20
N ILE A 382 3.28 -0.88 20.02
CA ILE A 382 3.19 0.55 19.66
C ILE A 382 1.74 1.02 19.62
N ILE A 383 0.85 0.25 18.98
CA ILE A 383 -0.58 0.57 18.89
C ILE A 383 -1.20 0.72 20.27
N ALA A 384 -1.01 -0.28 21.13
CA ALA A 384 -1.54 -0.27 22.49
C ALA A 384 -0.90 0.84 23.34
N ALA A 385 0.40 1.10 23.21
CA ALA A 385 1.08 2.14 23.98
C ALA A 385 0.57 3.54 23.62
N ILE A 386 0.38 3.84 22.34
CA ILE A 386 -0.15 5.14 21.89
C ILE A 386 -1.61 5.33 22.33
N ALA A 387 -2.42 4.27 22.23
CA ALA A 387 -3.80 4.30 22.72
C ALA A 387 -3.83 4.60 24.23
N MET A 388 -3.09 3.81 25.02
CA MET A 388 -3.00 3.97 26.47
C MET A 388 -2.45 5.33 26.89
N LEU A 389 -1.42 5.83 26.21
CA LEU A 389 -0.87 7.16 26.46
C LEU A 389 -1.93 8.25 26.31
N ASN A 390 -2.68 8.23 25.20
CA ASN A 390 -3.74 9.21 24.95
C ASN A 390 -4.88 9.08 25.97
N LEU A 391 -5.26 7.86 26.36
CA LEU A 391 -6.25 7.65 27.42
C LEU A 391 -5.78 8.23 28.77
N PHE A 392 -4.55 7.94 29.18
CA PHE A 392 -3.97 8.47 30.42
C PHE A 392 -3.86 9.98 30.41
N CYS A 393 -3.42 10.55 29.30
CA CYS A 393 -3.32 12.00 29.13
C CYS A 393 -4.68 12.68 29.17
N LEU A 394 -5.71 12.08 28.56
CA LEU A 394 -7.07 12.60 28.59
C LEU A 394 -7.64 12.57 30.00
N VAL A 395 -7.57 11.42 30.68
CA VAL A 395 -8.08 11.26 32.05
C VAL A 395 -7.32 12.17 33.02
N GLY A 396 -5.99 12.21 32.93
CA GLY A 396 -5.16 13.07 33.77
C GLY A 396 -5.38 14.56 33.51
N GLY A 397 -5.49 14.97 32.24
CA GLY A 397 -5.80 16.36 31.86
C GLY A 397 -7.20 16.80 32.31
N LEU A 398 -8.21 15.94 32.18
CA LEU A 398 -9.56 16.21 32.70
C LEU A 398 -9.58 16.28 34.22
N ARG A 399 -8.89 15.36 34.92
CA ARG A 399 -8.75 15.40 36.38
C ARG A 399 -8.11 16.71 36.82
N ARG A 400 -7.03 17.14 36.17
CA ARG A 400 -6.37 18.42 36.45
C ARG A 400 -7.32 19.60 36.27
N LEU A 401 -8.12 19.62 35.21
CA LEU A 401 -9.12 20.67 34.98
C LEU A 401 -10.17 20.73 36.08
N VAL A 402 -10.54 19.60 36.68
CA VAL A 402 -11.52 19.53 37.77
C VAL A 402 -10.92 19.90 39.12
N VAL A 403 -9.65 19.53 39.37
CA VAL A 403 -8.99 19.70 40.67
C VAL A 403 -8.26 21.05 40.78
N ASP A 404 -7.50 21.43 39.75
CA ASP A 404 -6.61 22.59 39.76
C ASP A 404 -7.16 23.77 38.93
N GLY A 405 -8.12 23.51 38.04
CA GLY A 405 -8.58 24.46 37.03
C GLY A 405 -9.96 25.04 37.26
N GLY A 406 -10.19 26.26 36.75
CA GLY A 406 -11.51 26.85 36.57
C GLY A 406 -11.97 26.83 35.10
N ILE A 407 -13.16 27.37 34.81
CA ILE A 407 -13.73 27.49 33.43
C ILE A 407 -12.73 28.12 32.43
N MET A 408 -11.83 28.97 32.90
CA MET A 408 -10.81 29.63 32.08
C MET A 408 -9.75 28.68 31.49
N ASP A 409 -9.46 27.55 32.15
CA ASP A 409 -8.52 26.55 31.64
C ASP A 409 -9.18 25.61 30.63
N LEU A 410 -10.49 25.39 30.74
CA LEU A 410 -11.27 24.65 29.75
C LEU A 410 -11.22 25.34 28.38
N GLY A 411 -11.43 26.66 28.33
CA GLY A 411 -11.36 27.43 27.08
C GLY A 411 -9.96 27.48 26.44
N ARG A 412 -8.90 27.26 27.23
CA ARG A 412 -7.51 27.17 26.75
C ARG A 412 -7.19 25.80 26.17
N LEU A 413 -7.57 24.74 26.86
CA LEU A 413 -7.21 23.36 26.49
C LEU A 413 -8.24 22.66 25.60
N PHE A 414 -9.37 23.30 25.30
CA PHE A 414 -10.50 22.71 24.57
C PHE A 414 -10.10 21.93 23.32
N ILE A 415 -9.26 22.51 22.45
CA ILE A 415 -8.85 21.87 21.19
C ILE A 415 -8.01 20.62 21.48
N GLN A 416 -7.13 20.65 22.48
CA GLN A 416 -6.36 19.47 22.87
C GLN A 416 -7.24 18.37 23.45
N ILE A 417 -8.23 18.74 24.27
CA ILE A 417 -9.21 17.81 24.82
C ILE A 417 -10.01 17.16 23.68
N LEU A 418 -10.49 17.96 22.72
CA LEU A 418 -11.23 17.47 21.57
C LEU A 418 -10.38 16.52 20.72
N LEU A 419 -9.15 16.90 20.37
CA LEU A 419 -8.25 16.08 19.55
C LEU A 419 -7.87 14.78 20.27
N CYS A 420 -7.50 14.86 21.55
CA CYS A 420 -7.15 13.67 22.33
C CYS A 420 -8.37 12.76 22.54
N GLY A 421 -9.55 13.34 22.79
CA GLY A 421 -10.83 12.63 22.86
C GLY A 421 -11.17 11.91 21.56
N LEU A 422 -10.96 12.56 20.40
CA LEU A 422 -11.15 11.92 19.09
C LEU A 422 -10.17 10.77 18.86
N VAL A 423 -8.91 10.90 19.25
CA VAL A 423 -7.91 9.81 19.18
C VAL A 423 -8.33 8.63 20.08
N VAL A 424 -8.80 8.90 21.30
CA VAL A 424 -9.34 7.88 22.20
C VAL A 424 -10.56 7.21 21.57
N ALA A 425 -11.50 7.97 20.99
CA ALA A 425 -12.68 7.42 20.32
C ALA A 425 -12.31 6.52 19.12
N ILE A 426 -11.32 6.91 18.32
CA ILE A 426 -10.83 6.10 17.20
C ILE A 426 -10.25 4.77 17.69
N HIS A 427 -9.59 4.77 18.85
CA HIS A 427 -8.95 3.61 19.47
C HIS A 427 -9.87 2.72 20.32
N LEU A 428 -11.19 2.96 20.35
CA LEU A 428 -12.14 2.14 21.14
C LEU A 428 -11.96 0.62 20.99
N PRO A 429 -11.81 0.04 19.79
CA PRO A 429 -11.61 -1.41 19.64
C PRO A 429 -10.33 -1.93 20.31
N ILE A 430 -9.31 -1.08 20.50
CA ILE A 430 -8.07 -1.43 21.19
C ILE A 430 -8.33 -1.54 22.69
N TYR A 431 -9.10 -0.62 23.27
CA TYR A 431 -9.46 -0.69 24.70
C TYR A 431 -10.36 -1.89 24.99
N GLU A 432 -11.28 -2.21 24.09
CA GLU A 432 -12.07 -3.45 24.19
C GLU A 432 -11.14 -4.67 24.19
N ALA A 433 -10.14 -4.71 23.31
CA ALA A 433 -9.15 -5.79 23.25
C ALA A 433 -8.19 -5.83 24.44
N LEU A 434 -7.95 -4.70 25.11
CA LEU A 434 -7.09 -4.59 26.31
C LEU A 434 -7.82 -5.02 27.59
N PHE A 435 -9.08 -4.59 27.75
CA PHE A 435 -9.75 -4.61 29.05
C PHE A 435 -11.01 -5.47 29.13
N ILE A 436 -11.68 -5.74 28.01
CA ILE A 436 -13.02 -6.33 28.00
C ILE A 436 -12.99 -7.74 27.40
N ARG A 437 -12.38 -7.88 26.23
CA ARG A 437 -12.38 -9.13 25.46
C ARG A 437 -11.48 -10.18 26.11
N LYS A 438 -11.94 -11.43 26.05
CA LYS A 438 -11.22 -12.64 26.53
C LYS A 438 -11.04 -13.69 25.42
N ASP A 439 -11.46 -13.38 24.20
CA ASP A 439 -11.28 -14.24 23.03
C ASP A 439 -9.85 -14.17 22.49
N LYS A 440 -9.48 -15.07 21.58
CA LYS A 440 -8.12 -15.12 21.00
C LYS A 440 -7.68 -13.84 20.26
N GLY A 441 -8.62 -12.96 19.91
CA GLY A 441 -8.34 -11.67 19.30
C GLY A 441 -8.16 -10.53 20.29
N SER A 442 -8.15 -10.79 21.61
CA SER A 442 -7.66 -9.83 22.62
C SER A 442 -6.14 -9.67 22.53
N LEU A 443 -5.61 -8.59 23.09
CA LEU A 443 -4.15 -8.38 23.11
C LEU A 443 -3.47 -9.40 24.05
N PRO A 444 -2.35 -10.02 23.63
CA PRO A 444 -1.58 -10.89 24.51
C PRO A 444 -1.08 -10.15 25.76
N LEU A 445 -1.04 -10.83 26.90
CA LEU A 445 -0.61 -10.23 28.18
C LEU A 445 0.76 -9.55 28.09
N SER A 446 1.71 -10.15 27.37
CA SER A 446 3.04 -9.58 27.16
C SER A 446 2.98 -8.21 26.46
N VAL A 447 2.12 -8.06 25.45
CA VAL A 447 1.91 -6.81 24.73
C VAL A 447 1.23 -5.78 25.64
N THR A 448 0.23 -6.20 26.43
CA THR A 448 -0.46 -5.36 27.39
C THR A 448 0.49 -4.81 28.46
N PHE A 449 1.33 -5.64 29.07
CA PHE A 449 2.29 -5.18 30.08
C PHE A 449 3.35 -4.23 29.51
N LEU A 450 3.92 -4.55 28.34
CA LEU A 450 4.91 -3.68 27.69
C LEU A 450 4.29 -2.33 27.31
N SER A 451 3.12 -2.33 26.68
CA SER A 451 2.45 -1.11 26.25
C SER A 451 2.03 -0.23 27.44
N LEU A 452 1.53 -0.83 28.52
CA LEU A 452 1.25 -0.14 29.77
C LEU A 452 2.52 0.50 30.35
N GLY A 453 3.62 -0.25 30.41
CA GLY A 453 4.91 0.26 30.90
C GLY A 453 5.44 1.45 30.09
N PHE A 454 5.35 1.40 28.76
CA PHE A 454 5.73 2.54 27.91
C PHE A 454 4.83 3.76 28.12
N ALA A 455 3.51 3.55 28.18
CA ALA A 455 2.55 4.64 28.36
C ALA A 455 2.69 5.32 29.74
N THR A 456 2.87 4.54 30.81
CA THR A 456 3.11 5.08 32.15
C THR A 456 4.44 5.80 32.22
N PHE A 457 5.52 5.21 31.69
CA PHE A 457 6.84 5.86 31.66
C PHE A 457 6.81 7.21 30.94
N ALA A 458 6.20 7.28 29.75
CA ALA A 458 6.07 8.54 29.01
C ALA A 458 5.23 9.59 29.76
N SER A 459 4.15 9.15 30.41
CA SER A 459 3.30 10.04 31.22
C SER A 459 4.03 10.55 32.47
N LEU A 460 4.81 9.70 33.14
CA LEU A 460 5.57 10.02 34.35
C LEU A 460 6.78 10.92 34.05
N LEU A 461 7.51 10.67 32.97
CA LEU A 461 8.60 11.54 32.50
C LEU A 461 8.11 12.98 32.22
N THR A 462 6.81 13.10 31.98
CA THR A 462 6.13 14.37 31.76
C THR A 462 5.61 14.98 33.08
N MET A 463 5.60 14.27 34.19
CA MET A 463 5.22 14.82 35.50
C MET A 463 6.41 15.30 36.33
N VAL A 464 7.60 14.76 36.04
CA VAL A 464 8.90 15.30 36.48
C VAL A 464 9.27 16.50 35.62
#